data_AF-A0A1G0XWR9-F1
#
_entry.id   AF-A0A1G0XWR9-F1
#
_cell.length_a   1.000
_cell.length_b   1.000
_cell.length_c   1.000
_cell.angle_alpha   90.00
_cell.angle_beta   90.00
_cell.angle_gamma   90.00
#
_symmetry.space_group_name_H-M   'P 1'
#
loop_
_entity.id
_entity.type
_entity.pdbx_description
1 polymer ?
#
loop_
_entity_poly.entity_id
_entity_poly.type
_entity_poly.pdbx_seq_one_letter_code
_entity_poly.pdbx_strand_id
1 'polypeptide(L)' 'MLENSISKAKAGEFDRNDVVQDRSDVYLHMYGPDADNIFDIVRPILEATEFTRGASVKLHYGRHHNLVREVKKKIKN' A
#
# COMPACT_ATOMS: atom_id res chain seq x y z
N MET A 1 8.75 -2.47 8.76
CA MET A 1 8.71 -3.70 7.92
C MET A 1 8.43 -3.37 6.47
N LEU A 2 7.36 -2.62 6.16
CA LEU A 2 6.99 -2.24 4.80
C LEU A 2 8.10 -1.50 4.03
N GLU A 3 8.61 -0.40 4.59
CA GLU A 3 9.71 0.39 4.01
C GLU A 3 10.93 -0.47 3.66
N ASN A 4 11.38 -1.30 4.60
CA ASN A 4 12.51 -2.21 4.39
C ASN A 4 12.26 -3.22 3.25
N SER A 5 11.05 -3.78 3.17
CA SER A 5 10.71 -4.75 2.11
C SER A 5 10.68 -4.10 0.73
N ILE A 6 10.09 -2.90 0.61
CA ILE A 6 10.02 -2.16 -0.65
C ILE A 6 11.42 -1.71 -1.09
N SER A 7 12.21 -1.18 -0.16
CA SER A 7 13.58 -0.70 -0.41
C SER A 7 14.51 -1.85 -0.84
N LYS A 8 14.48 -2.99 -0.14
CA LYS A 8 15.29 -4.18 -0.51
C LYS A 8 14.94 -4.72 -1.89
N ALA A 9 13.66 -4.67 -2.26
CA ALA A 9 13.20 -5.08 -3.59
C ALA A 9 13.49 -4.03 -4.68
N LYS A 10 13.97 -2.84 -4.32
CA LYS A 10 14.16 -1.70 -5.23
C LYS A 10 12.89 -1.35 -6.03
N ALA A 11 11.73 -1.55 -5.41
CA ALA A 11 10.43 -1.40 -6.06
C ALA A 11 9.84 0.00 -5.91
N GLY A 12 10.39 0.82 -5.02
CA GLY A 12 9.87 2.14 -4.71
C GLY A 12 10.26 2.64 -3.32
N GLU A 13 9.41 3.48 -2.76
CA GLU A 13 9.59 4.16 -1.49
C GLU A 13 8.30 4.08 -0.66
N PHE A 14 8.45 3.98 0.65
CA PHE A 14 7.38 4.22 1.61
C PHE A 14 7.57 5.64 2.15
N ASP A 15 6.56 6.48 2.01
CA ASP A 15 6.64 7.90 2.38
C ASP A 15 6.08 8.13 3.79
N ARG A 16 4.81 7.80 4.00
CA ARG A 16 4.12 8.06 5.27
C ARG A 16 2.90 7.18 5.48
N ASN A 17 2.35 7.25 6.68
CA ASN A 17 1.02 6.74 7.00
C ASN A 17 0.15 7.80 7.67
N ASP A 18 -1.12 7.84 7.29
CA ASP A 18 -2.12 8.70 7.91
C ASP A 18 -3.17 7.82 8.59
N VAL A 19 -3.55 8.16 9.82
CA VAL A 19 -4.62 7.47 10.55
C VAL A 19 -5.81 8.42 10.64
N VAL A 20 -7.00 7.98 10.24
CA VAL A 20 -8.21 8.79 10.39
C VAL A 20 -8.48 9.01 11.89
N GLN A 21 -9.04 10.16 12.26
CA GLN A 21 -9.20 10.57 13.66
C GLN A 21 -9.98 9.56 14.52
N ASP A 22 -10.98 8.91 13.94
CA ASP A 22 -11.79 7.86 14.56
C ASP A 22 -11.14 6.47 14.52
N ARG A 23 -9.95 6.37 13.90
CA ARG A 23 -9.16 5.16 13.69
C ARG A 23 -9.86 4.11 12.84
N SER A 24 -10.86 4.48 12.04
CA SER A 24 -11.55 3.57 11.13
C SER A 24 -10.64 3.08 10.01
N ASP A 25 -9.75 3.97 9.53
CA ASP A 25 -8.91 3.73 8.37
C ASP A 25 -7.47 4.19 8.59
N VAL A 26 -6.55 3.50 7.92
CA VAL A 26 -5.14 3.87 7.79
C VAL A 26 -4.78 3.93 6.32
N TYR A 27 -4.18 5.05 5.92
CA TYR A 27 -3.64 5.25 4.59
C TYR A 27 -2.14 5.03 4.64
N LEU A 28 -1.63 4.12 3.81
CA LEU A 28 -0.20 3.87 3.63
C LEU A 28 0.21 4.43 2.27
N HIS A 29 1.13 5.38 2.27
CA HIS A 29 1.58 6.07 1.05
C HIS A 29 2.88 5.44 0.56
N MET A 30 2.78 4.71 -0.56
CA MET A 30 3.89 3.98 -1.18
C MET A 30 3.94 4.31 -2.66
N TYR A 31 5.13 4.56 -3.19
CA TYR A 31 5.31 5.08 -4.55
C TYR A 31 6.43 4.34 -5.28
N GLY A 32 6.24 4.14 -6.57
CA GLY A 32 7.26 3.57 -7.44
C GLY A 32 6.72 3.38 -8.86
N PRO A 33 7.54 2.81 -9.75
CA PRO A 33 7.19 2.68 -11.16
C PRO A 33 6.04 1.69 -11.42
N ASP A 34 5.78 0.76 -10.48
CA ASP A 34 4.78 -0.29 -10.63
C ASP A 34 4.03 -0.50 -9.30
N ALA A 35 2.76 -0.08 -9.27
CA ALA A 35 1.89 -0.21 -8.11
C ALA A 35 1.50 -1.66 -7.80
N ASP A 36 1.42 -2.53 -8.82
CA ASP A 36 1.12 -3.95 -8.63
C ASP A 36 2.30 -4.65 -7.97
N ASN A 37 3.52 -4.38 -8.44
CA ASN A 37 4.74 -4.94 -7.84
C ASN A 37 4.91 -4.52 -6.38
N ILE A 38 4.70 -3.23 -6.07
CA ILE A 38 4.71 -2.75 -4.68
C ILE A 38 3.68 -3.50 -3.85
N PHE A 39 2.44 -3.62 -4.36
CA PHE A 39 1.38 -4.34 -3.67
C PHE A 39 1.76 -5.80 -3.40
N ASP A 40 2.32 -6.52 -4.38
CA ASP A 40 2.71 -7.92 -4.21
C ASP A 40 3.82 -8.10 -3.16
N ILE A 41 4.74 -7.13 -3.01
CA ILE A 41 5.78 -7.14 -1.98
C ILE A 41 5.20 -6.95 -0.58
N VAL A 42 4.26 -6.01 -0.43
CA VAL A 42 3.69 -5.68 0.89
C VAL A 42 2.53 -6.58 1.29
N ARG A 43 1.84 -7.20 0.33
CA ARG A 43 0.66 -8.03 0.56
C ARG A 43 0.87 -9.08 1.66
N PRO A 44 1.95 -9.88 1.70
CA PRO A 44 2.15 -10.87 2.76
C PRO A 44 2.21 -10.25 4.16
N ILE A 45 2.75 -9.04 4.28
CA ILE A 45 2.84 -8.30 5.54
C ILE A 45 1.45 -7.82 5.97
N LEU A 46 0.67 -7.31 5.02
CA LEU A 46 -0.71 -6.87 5.27
C LEU A 46 -1.64 -8.05 5.59
N GLU A 47 -1.46 -9.19 4.95
CA GLU A 47 -2.25 -10.40 5.24
C GLU A 47 -1.90 -11.01 6.60
N ALA A 48 -0.62 -10.93 7.01
CA ALA A 48 -0.18 -11.42 8.33
C ALA A 48 -0.53 -10.47 9.49
N THR A 49 -0.90 -9.22 9.21
CA THR A 49 -1.18 -8.21 10.24
C THR A 49 -2.68 -8.20 10.57
N GLU A 50 -3.02 -8.51 11.83
CA GLU A 50 -4.43 -8.58 12.27
C GLU A 50 -5.20 -7.28 12.04
N PHE A 51 -4.53 -6.14 12.21
CA PHE A 51 -5.12 -4.81 12.01
C PHE A 51 -5.61 -4.55 10.57
N THR A 52 -5.02 -5.21 9.56
CA THR A 52 -5.39 -5.05 8.15
C THR A 52 -6.33 -6.13 7.63
N ARG A 53 -6.84 -7.00 8.53
CA ARG A 53 -7.81 -8.03 8.19
C ARG A 53 -9.11 -7.41 7.70
N GLY A 54 -9.59 -7.86 6.53
CA GLY A 54 -10.78 -7.30 5.88
C GLY A 54 -10.61 -5.90 5.28
N ALA A 55 -9.43 -5.29 5.41
CA ALA A 55 -9.13 -3.99 4.81
C ALA A 55 -9.09 -4.06 3.27
N SER A 56 -9.13 -2.89 2.64
CA SER A 56 -8.93 -2.76 1.20
C SER A 56 -7.77 -1.81 0.91
N VAL A 57 -7.00 -2.11 -0.12
CA VAL A 57 -5.91 -1.27 -0.63
C VAL A 57 -6.35 -0.64 -1.94
N LYS A 58 -5.97 0.62 -2.16
CA LYS A 58 -6.12 1.32 -3.43
C LYS A 58 -4.76 1.42 -4.11
N LEU A 59 -4.68 0.98 -5.36
CA LEU A 59 -3.50 1.09 -6.21
C LEU A 59 -3.74 2.25 -7.16
N HIS A 60 -2.85 3.24 -7.11
CA HIS A 60 -2.90 4.42 -7.95
C HIS A 60 -1.83 4.30 -9.03
N TYR A 61 -2.25 4.28 -10.29
CA TYR A 61 -1.36 4.22 -11.45
C TYR A 61 -1.25 5.60 -12.08
N GLY A 62 -0.03 5.99 -12.39
CA GLY A 62 0.29 7.32 -12.88
C GLY A 62 1.34 8.00 -12.00
N ARG A 63 1.61 9.28 -12.29
CA ARG A 63 2.52 10.07 -11.45
C ARG A 63 1.78 10.59 -10.23
N HIS A 64 2.54 10.96 -9.20
CA HIS A 64 2.05 11.41 -7.89
C HIS A 64 0.93 12.47 -7.92
N HIS A 65 0.83 13.25 -9.01
CA HIS A 65 -0.17 14.32 -9.23
C HIS A 65 -1.01 14.12 -10.50
N ASN A 66 -0.81 13.02 -11.22
CA ASN A 66 -1.52 12.69 -12.44
C ASN A 66 -1.99 11.24 -12.37
N LEU A 67 -3.09 11.04 -11.65
CA LEU A 67 -3.76 9.76 -11.53
C LEU A 67 -4.35 9.38 -12.88
N VAL A 68 -3.88 8.29 -13.45
CA VAL A 68 -4.38 7.73 -14.71
C VAL A 68 -5.43 6.65 -14.43
N ARG A 69 -5.24 5.86 -13.36
CA ARG A 69 -6.14 4.77 -12.99
C ARG A 69 -6.07 4.48 -11.49
N GLU A 70 -7.21 4.14 -10.90
CA GLU A 70 -7.31 3.62 -9.53
C GLU A 70 -7.89 2.19 -9.56
N VAL A 71 -7.35 1.29 -8.74
CA VAL A 71 -7.89 -0.07 -8.54
C VAL A 71 -7.98 -0.36 -7.04
N LYS A 72 -9.15 -0.82 -6.59
CA LYS A 72 -9.34 -1.29 -5.20
C LYS A 72 -9.18 -2.80 -5.13
N LYS A 73 -8.33 -3.29 -4.21
CA LYS A 73 -8.12 -4.71 -3.90
C LYS A 73 -8.46 -4.98 -2.44
N LYS A 74 -9.10 -6.12 -2.14
CA LYS A 74 -9.28 -6.57 -0.76
C LYS A 74 -8.03 -7.31 -0.28
N ILE A 75 -7.64 -7.09 0.97
CA ILE A 75 -6.70 -7.96 1.67
C ILE A 75 -7.44 -9.22 2.06
N LYS A 76 -6.87 -10.39 1.73
CA LYS A 76 -7.47 -11.67 2.09
C LYS A 76 -7.26 -11.93 3.58
N ASN A 77 -8.23 -12.59 4.18
CA ASN A 77 -8.14 -13.09 5.56
C ASN A 77 -7.29 -14.35 5.62
#